data_AF-A0A5B2UCH1-F1
#
_entry.id   AF-A0A5B2UCH1-F1
#
_cell.length_a   1.000
_cell.length_b   1.000
_cell.length_c   1.000
_cell.angle_alpha   90.00
_cell.angle_beta   90.00
_cell.angle_gamma   90.00
#
_symmetry.space_group_name_H-M   'P 1'
#
loop_
_entity.id
_entity.type
_entity.pdbx_description
1 polymer ?
#
loop_
_entity_poly.entity_id
_entity_poly.type
_entity_poly.pdbx_seq_one_letter_code
_entity_poly.pdbx_strand_id
1 'polypeptide(L)' 'MTEANRKIVEFIRDEWVIPLNNNSKFAVDHNIDEKTVRRIKDDENYQIALLTIMRICHAKNLTLASFFKMVGI' A
#
# COMPACT_ATOMS: atom_id res chain seq x y z
N MET A 1 -9.68 11.31 9.47
CA MET A 1 -8.61 10.74 8.61
C MET A 1 -7.30 11.40 9.01
N THR A 2 -6.27 10.64 9.37
CA THR A 2 -4.95 11.24 9.59
C THR A 2 -4.32 11.52 8.23
N GLU A 3 -3.71 12.69 8.06
CA GLU A 3 -3.03 13.08 6.83
C GLU A 3 -1.95 12.04 6.43
N ALA A 4 -1.30 11.44 7.42
CA ALA A 4 -0.32 10.37 7.23
C ALA A 4 -0.91 9.10 6.60
N ASN A 5 -2.08 8.62 7.03
CA ASN A 5 -2.71 7.44 6.42
C ASN A 5 -3.02 7.70 4.94
N ARG A 6 -3.51 8.90 4.61
CA ARG A 6 -3.83 9.25 3.22
C ARG A 6 -2.58 9.24 2.35
N LYS A 7 -1.50 9.90 2.79
CA LYS A 7 -0.19 9.90 2.11
C LYS A 7 0.33 8.48 1.86
N ILE A 8 0.22 7.59 2.86
CA ILE A 8 0.64 6.19 2.73
C ILE A 8 -0.17 5.46 1.66
N VAL A 9 -1.51 5.55 1.70
CA VAL A 9 -2.39 4.85 0.75
C VAL A 9 -2.16 5.35 -0.67
N GLU A 10 -2.04 6.67 -0.86
CA GLU A 10 -1.79 7.28 -2.16
C GLU A 10 -0.44 6.88 -2.74
N PHE A 11 0.62 6.91 -1.93
CA PHE A 11 1.93 6.45 -2.39
C PHE A 11 1.88 5.00 -2.86
N ILE A 12 1.28 4.10 -2.07
CA ILE A 12 1.15 2.68 -2.45
C ILE A 12 0.33 2.54 -3.74
N ARG A 13 -0.76 3.30 -3.86
CA ARG A 13 -1.63 3.28 -5.03
C ARG A 13 -0.87 3.72 -6.29
N ASP A 14 -0.29 4.91 -6.25
CA ASP A 14 0.22 5.62 -7.42
C ASP A 14 1.57 5.04 -7.88
N GLU A 15 2.43 4.65 -6.93
CA GLU A 15 3.76 4.12 -7.26
C GLU A 15 3.73 2.61 -7.55
N TRP A 16 2.82 1.84 -6.93
CA TRP A 16 2.92 0.38 -6.95
C TRP A 16 1.69 -0.35 -7.49
N VAL A 17 0.47 0.06 -7.13
CA VAL A 17 -0.76 -0.65 -7.55
C VAL A 17 -1.15 -0.28 -8.98
N ILE A 18 -1.24 1.01 -9.29
CA ILE A 18 -1.63 1.51 -10.62
C ILE A 18 -0.62 1.06 -11.69
N PRO A 19 0.71 1.19 -11.50
CA PRO A 19 1.68 0.80 -12.53
C PRO A 19 1.70 -0.71 -12.80
N LEU A 20 1.42 -1.56 -11.80
CA LEU A 20 1.31 -2.99 -12.02
C LEU A 20 0.03 -3.36 -12.80
N ASN A 21 -1.05 -2.58 -12.64
CA ASN A 21 -2.35 -2.74 -13.29
C ASN A 21 -2.91 -4.18 -13.23
N ASN A 22 -2.67 -4.89 -12.13
CA ASN A 22 -3.18 -6.24 -11.90
C ASN A 22 -3.36 -6.47 -10.40
N ASN A 23 -4.61 -6.33 -9.95
CA ASN A 23 -4.95 -6.40 -8.53
C ASN A 23 -4.65 -7.77 -7.92
N SER A 24 -5.00 -8.86 -8.63
CA SER A 24 -4.79 -10.22 -8.16
C SER A 24 -3.30 -10.55 -8.04
N LYS A 25 -2.49 -10.12 -9.02
CA LYS A 25 -1.04 -10.28 -8.95
C LYS A 25 -0.44 -9.48 -7.79
N PHE A 26 -0.84 -8.22 -7.61
CA PHE A 26 -0.37 -7.42 -6.47
C PHE A 26 -0.69 -8.10 -5.15
N ALA A 27 -1.92 -8.62 -5.02
CA ALA A 27 -2.40 -9.30 -3.84
C ALA A 27 -1.55 -10.54 -3.50
N VAL A 28 -1.30 -11.40 -4.49
CA VAL A 28 -0.48 -12.60 -4.34
C VAL A 28 0.97 -12.25 -4.01
N ASP A 29 1.58 -11.34 -4.77
CA ASP A 29 3.00 -10.97 -4.61
C ASP A 29 3.27 -10.37 -3.21
N HIS A 30 2.28 -9.69 -2.61
CA HIS A 30 2.41 -9.04 -1.29
C HIS A 30 1.66 -9.77 -0.18
N ASN A 31 1.13 -10.98 -0.42
CA ASN A 31 0.38 -11.79 0.56
C ASN A 31 -0.76 -11.01 1.26
N ILE A 32 -1.60 -10.32 0.49
CA ILE A 32 -2.79 -9.59 0.98
C ILE A 32 -4.01 -9.97 0.15
N ASP A 33 -5.21 -9.66 0.63
CA ASP A 33 -6.44 -9.92 -0.14
C ASP A 33 -6.56 -8.97 -1.33
N GLU A 34 -7.07 -9.46 -2.47
CA GLU A 34 -7.37 -8.61 -3.62
C GLU A 34 -8.36 -7.49 -3.27
N LYS A 35 -9.31 -7.74 -2.35
CA LYS A 35 -10.21 -6.72 -1.82
C LYS A 35 -9.45 -5.58 -1.13
N THR A 36 -8.32 -5.86 -0.50
CA THR A 36 -7.45 -4.83 0.09
C THR A 36 -6.78 -4.00 -1.00
N VAL A 37 -6.32 -4.62 -2.09
CA VAL A 37 -5.78 -3.89 -3.25
C VAL A 37 -6.82 -2.96 -3.88
N ARG A 38 -8.07 -3.45 -4.06
CA ARG A 38 -9.18 -2.63 -4.56
C ARG A 38 -9.47 -1.43 -3.64
N ARG A 39 -9.44 -1.61 -2.31
CA ARG A 39 -9.60 -0.49 -1.37
C ARG A 39 -8.46 0.52 -1.45
N ILE A 40 -7.21 0.06 -1.57
CA ILE A 40 -6.06 0.96 -1.79
C ILE A 40 -6.24 1.79 -3.07
N LYS A 41 -6.78 1.16 -4.13
CA LYS A 41 -6.98 1.80 -5.43
C LYS A 41 -8.13 2.81 -5.42
N ASP A 42 -9.29 2.41 -4.89
CA ASP A 42 -10.57 3.06 -5.18
C ASP A 42 -11.25 3.69 -3.95
N ASP A 43 -10.87 3.33 -2.72
CA ASP A 43 -11.51 3.84 -1.49
C ASP A 43 -10.73 5.05 -0.91
N GLU A 44 -11.29 6.24 -1.13
CA GLU A 44 -10.73 7.52 -0.69
C GLU A 44 -10.56 7.62 0.84
N ASN A 45 -11.39 6.88 1.59
CA ASN A 45 -11.42 6.92 3.05
C ASN A 45 -10.71 5.71 3.70
N TYR A 46 -10.11 4.83 2.89
CA TYR A 46 -9.53 3.59 3.39
C TYR A 46 -8.48 3.83 4.47
N GLN A 47 -8.66 3.17 5.62
CA GLN A 47 -7.67 3.13 6.69
C GLN A 47 -6.86 1.84 6.57
N ILE A 48 -5.61 1.97 6.13
CA ILE A 48 -4.76 0.81 5.90
C ILE A 48 -4.21 0.30 7.24
N ALA A 49 -4.30 -1.02 7.47
CA ALA A 49 -3.72 -1.63 8.65
C ALA A 49 -2.19 -1.67 8.55
N LEU A 50 -1.50 -1.45 9.68
CA LEU A 50 -0.03 -1.53 9.73
C LEU A 50 0.52 -2.86 9.20
N LEU A 51 -0.16 -3.98 9.48
CA LEU A 51 0.21 -5.29 8.97
C LEU A 51 0.22 -5.35 7.43
N THR A 52 -0.74 -4.69 6.77
CA THR A 52 -0.78 -4.60 5.30
C THR A 52 0.43 -3.83 4.78
N ILE A 53 0.78 -2.71 5.42
CA ILE A 53 1.98 -1.93 5.06
C ILE A 53 3.24 -2.78 5.22
N MET A 54 3.36 -3.51 6.34
CA MET A 54 4.51 -4.39 6.62
C MET A 54 4.67 -5.47 5.56
N ARG A 55 3.58 -6.13 5.16
CA ARG A 55 3.60 -7.16 4.12
C ARG A 55 4.02 -6.59 2.76
N ILE A 56 3.49 -5.41 2.41
CA ILE A 56 3.88 -4.74 1.16
C ILE A 56 5.36 -4.36 1.18
N CYS A 57 5.84 -3.78 2.28
CA CYS A 57 7.26 -3.42 2.42
C CYS A 57 8.17 -4.64 2.35
N HIS A 58 7.81 -5.74 3.02
CA HIS A 58 8.58 -6.98 3.00
C HIS A 58 8.73 -7.55 1.58
N ALA A 59 7.65 -7.63 0.81
CA ALA A 59 7.69 -8.10 -0.58
C ALA A 59 8.50 -7.17 -1.51
N LYS A 60 8.64 -5.89 -1.15
CA LYS A 60 9.49 -4.92 -1.86
C LYS A 60 10.92 -4.82 -1.32
N ASN A 61 11.29 -5.66 -0.36
CA ASN A 61 12.58 -5.62 0.32
C ASN A 61 12.87 -4.24 0.97
N LEU A 62 11.84 -3.64 1.56
CA LEU A 62 11.87 -2.36 2.25
C LEU A 62 11.62 -2.53 3.75
N THR A 63 12.28 -1.71 4.56
CA THR A 63 11.90 -1.54 5.97
C THR A 63 10.74 -0.53 6.07
N LEU A 64 9.93 -0.61 7.14
CA LEU A 64 8.91 0.40 7.42
C LEU A 64 9.52 1.81 7.53
N ALA A 65 10.68 1.93 8.17
CA ALA A 65 11.36 3.21 8.33
C ALA A 65 11.80 3.81 6.99
N SER A 66 12.35 3.01 6.08
CA SER A 66 12.67 3.47 4.72
C SER A 66 11.42 3.86 3.94
N PHE A 67 10.33 3.09 4.10
CA PHE A 67 9.06 3.38 3.45
C PHE A 67 8.47 4.70 3.92
N PHE A 68 8.39 4.95 5.23
CA PHE A 68 7.88 6.21 5.77
C PHE A 68 8.73 7.42 5.34
N LYS A 69 10.06 7.27 5.27
CA LYS A 69 10.94 8.29 4.67
C LYS A 69 10.61 8.57 3.20
N MET A 70 10.32 7.54 2.40
CA MET A 70 9.91 7.71 0.99
C MET A 70 8.56 8.44 0.86
N VAL A 71 7.62 8.15 1.76
CA VAL A 71 6.30 8.81 1.81
C VAL A 71 6.40 10.27 2.31
N GLY A 72 7.49 10.63 2.99
CA GLY A 72 7.70 11.98 3.55
C GLY A 72 6.94 12.21 4.85
N ILE A 73 6.88 11.20 5.72
CA ILE A 73 6.29 11.26 7.07
C ILE A 73 7.28 10.84 8.16
#